data_AF-I1ZJ24-F1
#
_entry.id   AF-I1ZJ24-F1
#
_cell.length_a   1.000
_cell.length_b   1.000
_cell.length_c   1.000
_cell.angle_alpha   90.00
_cell.angle_beta   90.00
_cell.angle_gamma   90.00
#
_symmetry.space_group_name_H-M   'P 1'
#
loop_
_entity.id
_entity.type
_entity.pdbx_description
1 polymer ?
#
loop_
_entity_poly.entity_id
_entity_poly.type
_entity_poly.pdbx_seq_one_letter_code
_entity_poly.pdbx_strand_id
1 'polypeptide(L)' 'MKLYPIKSIITDNGNKFSSLGEIEGLDVYFAHAYSSYDQGTNEHFNGLLREFISKGINERPRRILGYQSAKKAV' A
#
# COMPACT_ATOMS: atom_id res chain seq x y z
N MET A 1 5.14 -10.85 -23.36
CA MET A 1 5.30 -10.38 -21.97
C MET A 1 6.79 -10.22 -21.71
N LYS A 2 7.24 -9.05 -21.22
CA LYS A 2 8.67 -8.81 -20.99
C LYS A 2 9.05 -9.38 -19.62
N LEU A 3 10.06 -10.25 -19.58
CA LEU A 3 10.60 -10.79 -18.33
C LEU A 3 11.65 -9.81 -17.80
N TYR A 4 11.51 -9.45 -16.52
CA TYR A 4 12.51 -8.64 -15.82
C TYR A 4 13.28 -9.57 -14.88
N PRO A 5 14.61 -9.68 -15.02
CA PRO A 5 15.42 -10.49 -14.13
C PRO A 5 15.51 -9.77 -12.77
N ILE A 6 14.74 -10.25 -11.78
CA ILE A 6 14.80 -9.76 -10.40
C ILE A 6 15.89 -10.55 -9.68
N LYS A 7 16.85 -9.84 -9.09
CA LYS A 7 17.98 -10.45 -8.37
C LYS A 7 17.67 -10.72 -6.91
N SER A 8 16.97 -9.79 -6.25
CA SER A 8 16.61 -9.89 -4.84
C SER A 8 15.40 -9.03 -4.50
N ILE A 9 14.80 -9.28 -3.35
CA ILE A 9 13.69 -8.51 -2.78
C ILE A 9 14.04 -8.11 -1.34
N ILE A 10 13.67 -6.88 -0.95
CA ILE A 10 13.75 -6.41 0.44
C ILE A 10 12.34 -6.07 0.92
N THR A 11 11.93 -6.62 2.05
CA THR A 11 10.59 -6.36 2.63
C THR A 11 10.65 -5.87 4.07
N ASP A 12 9.54 -5.35 4.57
CA ASP A 12 9.38 -5.07 5.99
C ASP A 12 9.11 -6.38 6.77
N ASN A 13 9.13 -6.30 8.10
CA ASN A 13 8.79 -7.44 8.97
C ASN A 13 7.27 -7.66 9.09
N GLY A 14 6.49 -7.19 8.11
CA GLY A 14 5.05 -7.33 8.10
C GLY A 14 4.62 -8.77 7.90
N ASN A 15 3.59 -9.20 8.63
CA ASN A 15 3.10 -10.58 8.56
C ASN A 15 2.60 -11.00 7.16
N LYS A 16 2.29 -10.04 6.29
CA LYS A 16 1.89 -10.32 4.89
C LYS A 16 3.03 -10.89 4.06
N PHE A 17 4.28 -10.67 4.47
CA PHE A 17 5.49 -11.06 3.75
C PHE A 17 6.30 -12.11 4.52
N SER A 18 5.75 -12.68 5.60
CA SER A 18 6.45 -13.67 6.45
C SER A 18 6.86 -14.91 5.67
N SER A 19 6.02 -15.38 4.73
CA SER A 19 6.30 -16.55 3.90
C SER A 19 7.34 -16.30 2.79
N LEU A 20 7.79 -15.05 2.56
CA LEU A 20 8.79 -14.80 1.50
C LEU A 20 10.15 -15.45 1.79
N GLY A 21 10.46 -15.73 3.05
CA GLY A 21 11.68 -16.44 3.42
C GLY A 21 11.72 -17.91 2.96
N GLU A 22 10.60 -18.46 2.50
CA GLU A 22 10.50 -19.85 2.02
C GLU A 22 10.72 -19.98 0.50
N ILE A 23 10.89 -18.86 -0.22
CA ILE A 23 11.05 -18.87 -1.67
C ILE A 23 12.46 -19.33 -2.04
N GLU A 24 12.54 -20.37 -2.87
CA GLU A 24 13.80 -20.84 -3.45
C GLU A 24 14.13 -20.09 -4.75
N GLY A 25 15.43 -19.87 -5.00
CA GLY A 25 15.92 -19.27 -6.25
C GLY A 25 15.86 -17.74 -6.30
N LEU A 26 15.54 -17.07 -5.19
CA LEU A 26 15.53 -15.61 -5.09
C LEU A 26 16.03 -15.16 -3.70
N ASP A 27 16.95 -14.20 -3.68
CA ASP A 27 17.46 -13.65 -2.42
C ASP A 27 16.40 -12.71 -1.78
N VAL A 28 15.98 -13.04 -0.57
CA VAL A 28 15.00 -12.25 0.19
C VAL A 28 15.64 -11.71 1.47
N TYR A 29 15.52 -10.41 1.68
CA TYR A 29 16.00 -9.71 2.87
C TYR A 29 14.86 -9.01 3.60
N PHE A 30 15.01 -8.86 4.91
CA PHE A 30 14.06 -8.15 5.77
C PHE A 30 14.71 -6.92 6.38
N ALA A 31 13.95 -5.83 6.48
CA ALA A 31 14.40 -4.59 7.11
C ALA A 31 14.70 -4.80 8.60
N HIS A 32 15.63 -3.99 9.15
CA HIS A 32 15.92 -4.07 10.57
C HIS A 32 14.71 -3.64 11.42
N ALA A 33 14.59 -4.19 12.62
CA ALA A 33 13.51 -3.83 13.54
C ALA A 33 13.54 -2.32 13.83
N TYR A 34 12.38 -1.66 13.69
CA TYR A 34 12.19 -0.22 13.91
C TYR A 34 13.03 0.70 13.02
N SER A 35 13.53 0.20 11.88
CA SER A 35 14.32 0.94 10.91
C SER A 35 13.48 1.37 9.71
N SER A 36 12.76 2.49 9.82
CA SER A 36 11.92 2.99 8.71
C SER A 36 12.72 3.43 7.49
N TYR A 37 13.98 3.85 7.69
CA TYR A 37 14.85 4.32 6.61
C TYR A 37 15.24 3.20 5.62
N ASP A 38 15.22 1.93 6.03
CA ASP A 38 15.47 0.79 5.15
C ASP A 38 14.40 0.64 4.04
N GLN A 39 13.24 1.30 4.19
CA GLN A 39 12.12 1.28 3.25
C GLN A 39 11.75 2.69 2.73
N GLY A 40 12.63 3.69 2.88
CA GLY A 40 12.34 5.08 2.53
C GLY A 40 11.93 5.31 1.07
N THR A 41 12.50 4.55 0.13
CA THR A 41 12.11 4.60 -1.30
C THR A 41 10.65 4.17 -1.50
N ASN A 42 10.20 3.15 -0.77
CA ASN A 42 8.83 2.67 -0.84
C ASN A 42 7.87 3.69 -0.21
N GLU A 43 8.25 4.34 0.88
CA GLU A 43 7.47 5.43 1.48
C GLU A 43 7.33 6.63 0.53
N HIS A 44 8.42 7.06 -0.08
CA HIS A 44 8.41 8.15 -1.06
C HIS A 44 7.54 7.78 -2.27
N PHE A 45 7.73 6.58 -2.85
CA PHE A 45 6.93 6.12 -3.97
C PHE A 45 5.44 6.05 -3.64
N ASN A 46 5.09 5.55 -2.45
CA ASN A 46 3.70 5.55 -1.97
C ASN A 46 3.13 6.96 -1.82
N GLY A 47 3.95 7.94 -1.44
CA GLY A 47 3.57 9.36 -1.41
C GLY A 47 3.23 9.89 -2.80
N LEU A 48 4.13 9.69 -3.77
CA LEU A 48 3.92 10.08 -5.17
C LEU A 48 2.67 9.42 -5.74
N LEU A 49 2.48 8.12 -5.50
CA LEU A 49 1.30 7.40 -5.98
C LEU A 49 0.00 8.00 -5.41
N ARG A 50 0.01 8.48 -4.16
CA ARG A 50 -1.15 9.09 -3.52
C ARG A 50 -1.50 10.49 -4.02
N GLU A 51 -0.54 11.18 -4.62
CA GLU A 51 -0.78 12.45 -5.31
C GLU A 51 -1.65 12.23 -6.56
N PHE A 52 -1.39 11.15 -7.30
CA PHE A 52 -2.14 10.81 -8.52
C PHE A 52 -3.39 9.98 -8.24
N ILE A 53 -3.34 9.08 -7.26
CA ILE A 53 -4.41 8.15 -6.93
C ILE A 53 -4.78 8.35 -5.46
N SER A 54 -5.90 9.03 -5.25
CA SER A 54 -6.45 9.20 -3.90
C SER A 54 -6.63 7.84 -3.24
N LYS A 55 -6.17 7.72 -1.98
CA LYS A 55 -6.43 6.53 -1.16
C LYS A 55 -7.94 6.36 -1.12
N GLY A 56 -8.43 5.20 -1.58
CA GLY A 56 -9.83 4.94 -1.93
C GLY A 56 -10.82 5.74 -1.09
N ILE A 57 -11.82 6.31 -1.78
CA ILE A 57 -12.91 7.10 -1.22
C ILE A 57 -13.44 6.35 0.00
N ASN A 58 -13.01 6.75 1.20
CA ASN A 58 -13.79 6.51 2.38
C ASN A 58 -15.05 7.32 2.11
N GLU A 59 -16.12 6.66 1.68
CA GLU A 59 -17.46 7.23 1.68
C GLU A 59 -17.84 7.52 3.13
N ARG A 60 -17.23 8.54 3.73
CA ARG A 60 -18.01 9.48 4.50
C ARG A 60 -18.69 10.25 3.38
N PRO A 61 -19.99 10.05 3.10
CA PRO A 61 -20.65 10.96 2.20
C PRO A 61 -20.38 12.34 2.80
N ARG A 62 -19.63 13.17 2.06
CA ARG A 62 -19.66 14.61 2.29
C ARG A 62 -21.13 14.90 2.49
N ARG A 63 -21.49 15.63 3.55
CA ARG A 63 -22.83 16.20 3.70
C ARG A 63 -23.15 16.94 2.39
N ILE A 64 -23.70 16.23 1.41
CA ILE A 64 -24.34 16.80 0.25
C ILE A 64 -25.62 17.33 0.88
N LEU A 65 -25.61 18.64 1.13
CA LEU A 65 -26.80 19.44 1.44
C LEU A 65 -27.83 19.11 0.35
N GLY A 66 -28.65 18.09 0.56
CA GLY A 66 -29.54 17.57 -0.48
C GLY A 66 -30.10 16.18 -0.20
N TYR A 67 -29.34 15.29 0.45
CA TYR A 67 -29.82 13.91 0.68
C TYR A 67 -30.86 13.81 1.82
N GLN A 68 -30.90 14.81 2.72
CA GLN A 68 -31.87 14.86 3.83
C GLN A 68 -33.28 15.30 3.37
N SER A 69 -33.43 15.93 2.20
CA SER A 69 -34.76 16.34 1.71
C SER A 69 -35.55 15.20 1.06
N ALA A 70 -34.90 14.10 0.67
CA ALA A 70 -35.57 12.98 -0.01
C ALA A 70 -36.10 11.88 0.94
N LYS A 71 -35.84 11.98 2.25
CA LYS A 71 -36.31 10.98 3.25
C LYS A 71 -37.42 11.50 4.17
N LYS A 72 -38.01 12.66 3.88
CA LYS A 72 -39.15 13.22 4.65
C LYS A 72 -40.49 13.13 3.93
N ALA A 73 -40.59 12.27 2.93
CA ALA A 73 -41.80 12.00 2.16
C ALA A 73 -41.99 10.48 1.97
N VAL A 74 -42.15 9.76 3.08
CA VAL A 74 -42.96 8.53 3.21
C VAL A 74 -43.52 8.52 4.63
#